data_AF-A0AAD9X848-F1
#
_entry.id   AF-A0AAD9X848-F1
#
_cell.length_a   1.000
_cell.length_b   1.000
_cell.length_c   1.000
_cell.angle_alpha   90.00
_cell.angle_beta   90.00
_cell.angle_gamma   90.00
#
_symmetry.space_group_name_H-M   'P 1'
#
loop_
_entity.id
_entity.type
_entity.pdbx_description
1 polymer ?
#
loop_
_entity_poly.entity_id
_entity_poly.type
_entity_poly.pdbx_seq_one_letter_code
_entity_poly.pdbx_strand_id
1 'polypeptide(L)'
;MQDSMAAESILIGKKSKNGKNHISIYLELVQTSSLPAGWEVNVISKKFIFNHSQNKYFSNKDLYENRYHAMNTSCGIAKFMDLNTFSNPVNGYLTDNACVFGVEVFVVGNTLKEEHLSLMIEPATYFHTWKVTNFSTLVEKTYVSESFGCYKWNIMLYPNGTVEGKGNSISLFLDVSRSSIPLNSKLFVKFILRVKQQKVNGKHIEYEEIYMYSSLDSSAFGFREFISLAKLKDPKRGYLVDDTLIIEAEVTLLGLVLTES
;
A
#
# COMPACT_ATOMS: atom_id res chain seq x y z
N MET A 1 25.26 4.69 7.96
CA MET A 1 25.77 6.08 7.92
C MET A 1 25.42 6.58 6.54
N GLN A 2 24.30 7.26 6.41
CA GLN A 2 23.73 7.64 5.12
C GLN A 2 24.11 9.10 4.92
N ASP A 3 25.06 9.36 4.02
CA ASP A 3 25.44 10.72 3.65
C ASP A 3 24.20 11.45 3.17
N SER A 4 23.80 12.48 3.90
CA SER A 4 22.79 13.42 3.46
C SER A 4 23.30 14.06 2.16
N MET A 5 22.68 13.73 1.03
CA MET A 5 22.89 14.45 -0.22
C MET A 5 22.41 15.89 -0.01
N ALA A 6 23.35 16.80 0.22
CA ALA A 6 23.07 18.22 0.39
C ALA A 6 22.89 18.86 -0.99
N ALA A 7 21.67 18.81 -1.52
CA ALA A 7 21.26 19.77 -2.54
C ALA A 7 20.73 21.01 -1.82
N GLU A 8 21.36 22.16 -2.03
CA GLU A 8 20.88 23.44 -1.51
C GLU A 8 19.74 23.95 -2.40
N SER A 9 18.86 24.77 -1.84
CA SER A 9 17.80 25.42 -2.60
C SER A 9 17.82 26.92 -2.37
N ILE A 10 17.59 27.69 -3.44
CA ILE A 10 17.54 29.15 -3.38
C ILE A 10 16.17 29.61 -3.87
N LEU A 11 15.60 30.57 -3.14
CA LEU A 11 14.37 31.23 -3.50
C LEU A 11 14.69 32.50 -4.29
N ILE A 12 14.23 32.59 -5.52
CA ILE A 12 14.50 33.74 -6.39
C ILE A 12 13.20 34.49 -6.70
N GLY A 13 13.15 35.75 -6.28
CA GLY A 13 12.16 36.71 -6.74
C GLY A 13 12.58 37.32 -8.08
N LYS A 14 11.73 37.22 -9.12
CA LYS A 14 12.02 37.84 -10.43
C LYS A 14 10.90 38.78 -10.85
N LYS A 15 11.27 39.95 -11.35
CA LYS A 15 10.36 40.89 -12.04
C LYS A 15 10.09 40.35 -13.45
N SER A 16 9.14 39.43 -13.55
CA SER A 16 8.61 38.79 -14.76
C SER A 16 9.58 37.96 -15.60
N LYS A 17 9.36 36.64 -15.66
CA LYS A 17 9.71 35.85 -16.85
C LYS A 17 8.51 35.62 -17.79
N ASN A 18 7.27 35.72 -17.29
CA ASN A 18 6.03 35.54 -18.09
C ASN A 18 4.76 36.20 -17.48
N GLY A 19 4.89 37.06 -16.46
CA GLY A 19 3.77 37.75 -15.81
C GLY A 19 3.95 39.26 -15.87
N LYS A 20 3.31 39.94 -16.84
CA LYS A 20 3.23 41.42 -16.81
C LYS A 20 2.60 41.85 -15.48
N ASN A 21 3.21 42.83 -14.81
CA ASN A 21 2.74 43.44 -13.56
C ASN A 21 2.62 42.49 -12.34
N HIS A 22 3.40 41.42 -12.26
CA HIS A 22 3.40 40.53 -11.08
C HIS A 22 4.82 40.24 -10.59
N ILE A 23 4.94 39.98 -9.29
CA ILE A 23 6.09 39.35 -8.65
C ILE A 23 5.98 37.84 -8.88
N SER A 24 7.06 37.23 -9.35
CA SER A 24 7.19 35.77 -9.48
C SER A 24 8.17 35.24 -8.44
N ILE A 25 7.90 34.04 -7.92
CA ILE A 25 8.77 33.38 -6.95
C ILE A 25 9.11 31.96 -7.40
N TYR A 26 10.39 31.62 -7.46
CA TYR A 26 10.89 30.32 -7.91
C TYR A 26 11.79 29.69 -6.87
N LEU A 27 11.61 28.40 -6.65
CA LEU A 27 12.52 27.56 -5.89
C LEU A 27 13.42 26.83 -6.89
N GLU A 28 14.71 27.06 -6.77
CA GLU A 28 15.74 26.48 -7.63
C GLU A 28 16.62 25.52 -6.82
N LEU A 29 16.79 24.31 -7.34
CA LEU A 29 17.72 23.33 -6.81
C LEU A 29 19.11 23.67 -7.36
N VAL A 30 20.06 23.94 -6.47
CA VAL A 30 21.44 24.29 -6.83
C VAL A 30 22.39 23.16 -6.46
N GLN A 31 23.64 23.25 -6.95
CA GLN A 31 24.70 22.27 -6.68
C GLN A 31 24.33 20.83 -7.11
N THR A 32 23.59 20.68 -8.22
CA THR A 32 23.12 19.37 -8.71
C THR A 32 24.22 18.47 -9.29
N SER A 33 25.47 18.94 -9.37
CA SER A 33 26.62 18.20 -9.89
C SER A 33 27.08 17.06 -8.98
N SER A 34 26.70 17.09 -7.70
CA SER A 34 26.95 16.03 -6.72
C SER A 34 25.90 14.91 -6.76
N LEU A 35 24.80 15.09 -7.51
CA LEU A 35 23.72 14.12 -7.59
C LEU A 35 24.03 13.01 -8.61
N PRO A 36 23.58 11.77 -8.36
CA PRO A 36 23.85 10.64 -9.27
C PRO A 36 23.17 10.83 -10.63
N ALA A 37 23.69 10.17 -11.66
CA ALA A 37 23.06 10.16 -12.98
C ALA A 37 21.62 9.62 -12.89
N GLY A 38 20.67 10.34 -13.48
CA GLY A 38 19.24 9.98 -13.43
C GLY A 38 18.51 10.40 -12.15
N TRP A 39 19.09 11.27 -11.32
CA TRP A 39 18.44 11.75 -10.11
C TRP A 39 17.06 12.39 -10.37
N GLU A 40 16.12 12.09 -9.48
CA GLU A 40 14.84 12.78 -9.36
C GLU A 40 14.59 13.10 -7.88
N VAL A 41 14.13 14.32 -7.59
CA VAL A 41 13.75 14.74 -6.24
C VAL A 41 12.34 15.31 -6.28
N ASN A 42 11.43 14.70 -5.52
CA ASN A 42 10.08 15.20 -5.33
C ASN A 42 10.07 16.16 -4.13
N VAL A 43 9.57 17.37 -4.35
CA VAL A 43 9.56 18.43 -3.35
C VAL A 43 8.16 19.00 -3.23
N ILE A 44 7.62 18.98 -2.01
CA ILE A 44 6.46 19.78 -1.64
C ILE A 44 6.98 21.07 -1.05
N SER A 45 6.56 22.21 -1.59
CA SER A 45 6.98 23.52 -1.10
C SER A 45 5.81 24.44 -0.82
N LYS A 46 5.94 25.23 0.25
CA LYS A 46 5.05 26.34 0.58
C LYS A 46 5.85 27.63 0.52
N LYS A 47 5.37 28.59 -0.27
CA LYS A 47 6.07 29.85 -0.53
C LYS A 47 5.30 31.01 0.09
N PHE A 48 6.00 31.90 0.79
CA PHE A 48 5.40 32.99 1.55
C PHE A 48 6.18 34.30 1.41
N ILE A 49 5.47 35.40 1.68
CA ILE A 49 6.02 36.76 1.75
C ILE A 49 5.62 37.38 3.09
N PHE A 50 6.55 38.09 3.72
CA PHE A 50 6.32 38.76 4.98
C PHE A 50 5.59 40.09 4.78
N ASN A 51 4.56 40.33 5.58
CA ASN A 51 3.89 41.61 5.69
C ASN A 51 4.41 42.33 6.94
N HIS A 52 5.18 43.39 6.73
CA HIS A 52 5.81 44.18 7.78
C HIS A 52 4.78 44.95 8.63
N SER A 53 3.69 45.44 8.01
CA SER A 53 2.64 46.20 8.71
C SER A 53 1.82 45.32 9.66
N GLN A 54 1.59 44.05 9.28
CA GLN A 54 0.81 43.09 10.07
C GLN A 54 1.68 42.16 10.92
N ASN A 55 3.00 42.19 10.74
CA ASN A 55 3.97 41.31 11.37
C ASN A 55 3.63 39.81 11.16
N LYS A 56 3.25 39.43 9.93
CA LYS A 56 2.78 38.08 9.59
C LYS A 56 3.21 37.66 8.18
N TYR A 57 3.38 36.35 7.98
CA TYR A 57 3.57 35.78 6.65
C TYR A 57 2.24 35.57 5.93
N PHE A 58 2.22 35.95 4.67
CA PHE A 58 1.15 35.66 3.73
C PHE A 58 1.62 34.59 2.74
N SER A 59 0.81 33.55 2.57
CA SER A 59 1.02 32.52 1.54
C SER A 59 -0.28 32.30 0.77
N ASN A 60 -0.16 31.81 -0.45
CA ASN A 60 -1.31 31.14 -1.07
C ASN A 60 -1.66 29.89 -0.24
N LYS A 61 -2.91 29.42 -0.30
CA LYS A 61 -3.36 28.21 0.41
C LYS A 61 -2.80 26.93 -0.21
N ASP A 62 -2.37 26.99 -1.47
CA ASP A 62 -1.93 25.83 -2.23
C ASP A 62 -0.51 25.39 -1.84
N LEU A 63 -0.34 24.07 -1.67
CA LEU A 63 0.96 23.41 -1.61
C LEU A 63 1.39 23.07 -3.03
N TYR A 64 2.68 23.26 -3.33
CA TYR A 64 3.21 23.00 -4.67
C TYR A 64 4.13 21.79 -4.65
N GLU A 65 3.64 20.70 -5.24
CA GLU A 65 4.42 19.48 -5.48
C GLU A 65 5.13 19.58 -6.82
N ASN A 66 6.46 19.42 -6.80
CA ASN A 66 7.29 19.56 -7.98
C ASN A 66 8.35 18.48 -8.03
N ARG A 67 8.50 17.89 -9.21
CA ARG A 67 9.57 16.94 -9.51
C ARG A 67 10.75 17.68 -10.14
N TYR A 68 11.86 17.68 -9.42
CA TYR A 68 13.14 18.21 -9.88
C TYR A 68 13.95 17.08 -10.52
N HIS A 69 14.59 17.37 -11.65
CA HIS A 69 15.50 16.45 -12.34
C HIS A 69 16.52 17.26 -13.17
N ALA A 70 17.49 16.59 -13.79
CA ALA A 70 18.58 17.25 -14.52
C ALA A 70 18.13 18.26 -15.59
N MET A 71 16.93 18.07 -16.17
CA MET A 71 16.36 18.97 -17.19
C MET A 71 15.38 20.01 -16.62
N ASN A 72 15.05 19.92 -15.33
CA ASN A 72 14.12 20.83 -14.66
C ASN A 72 14.55 21.05 -13.19
N THR A 73 15.41 22.04 -12.99
CA THR A 73 15.97 22.38 -11.66
C THR A 73 15.25 23.54 -10.98
N SER A 74 14.19 24.10 -11.58
CA SER A 74 13.52 25.30 -11.06
C SER A 74 12.02 25.22 -11.24
N CYS A 75 11.27 25.43 -10.15
CA CYS A 75 9.81 25.57 -10.22
C CYS A 75 9.29 26.70 -9.34
N GLY A 76 8.24 27.38 -9.80
CA GLY A 76 7.75 28.57 -9.14
C GLY A 76 6.36 29.01 -9.57
N ILE A 77 5.93 30.10 -8.94
CA ILE A 77 4.64 30.73 -9.15
C ILE A 77 4.89 32.00 -9.95
N ALA A 78 4.55 31.98 -11.23
CA ALA A 78 4.81 33.10 -12.14
C ALA A 78 4.03 34.37 -11.76
N LYS A 79 2.86 34.24 -11.14
CA LYS A 79 1.99 35.33 -10.70
C LYS A 79 1.70 35.21 -9.20
N PHE A 80 2.74 35.30 -8.38
CA PHE A 80 2.61 35.11 -6.93
C PHE A 80 1.90 36.29 -6.26
N MET A 81 2.23 37.51 -6.65
CA MET A 81 1.61 38.72 -6.14
C MET A 81 1.56 39.79 -7.22
N ASP A 82 0.46 40.53 -7.30
CA ASP A 82 0.34 41.70 -8.17
C ASP A 82 1.36 42.79 -7.76
N LEU A 83 2.00 43.43 -8.74
CA LEU A 83 3.08 44.38 -8.49
C LEU A 83 2.58 45.67 -7.82
N ASN A 84 1.36 46.12 -8.11
CA ASN A 84 0.79 47.29 -7.45
C ASN A 84 0.46 46.97 -6.00
N THR A 85 -0.04 45.75 -5.75
CA THR A 85 -0.28 45.25 -4.39
C THR A 85 1.02 45.15 -3.60
N PHE A 86 2.07 44.60 -4.20
CA PHE A 86 3.39 44.47 -3.58
C PHE A 86 4.04 45.83 -3.27
N SER A 87 4.00 46.76 -4.24
CA SER A 87 4.69 48.06 -4.15
C SER A 87 3.95 49.12 -3.34
N ASN A 88 2.66 48.91 -3.03
CA ASN A 88 1.88 49.86 -2.25
C ASN A 88 2.32 49.84 -0.77
N PRO A 89 2.84 50.96 -0.23
CA PRO A 89 3.34 51.01 1.15
C PRO A 89 2.29 50.62 2.20
N VAL A 90 1.00 50.86 1.93
CA VAL A 90 -0.10 50.51 2.84
C VAL A 90 -0.23 49.00 3.02
N ASN A 91 0.16 48.21 2.01
CA ASN A 91 0.05 46.76 2.05
C ASN A 91 1.20 46.09 2.82
N GLY A 92 2.29 46.80 3.11
CA GLY A 92 3.34 46.33 4.02
C GLY A 92 4.29 45.24 3.48
N TYR A 93 4.27 44.91 2.19
CA TYR A 93 5.15 43.87 1.61
C TYR A 93 6.53 44.37 1.19
N LEU A 94 6.67 45.68 0.96
CA LEU A 94 7.91 46.35 0.57
C LEU A 94 8.10 47.55 1.49
N THR A 95 9.13 47.52 2.34
CA THR A 95 9.48 48.61 3.27
C THR A 95 10.95 48.95 3.10
N ASP A 96 11.30 50.22 2.95
CA ASP A 96 12.69 50.67 2.76
C ASP A 96 13.44 49.94 1.63
N ASN A 97 12.73 49.67 0.51
CA ASN A 97 13.21 48.86 -0.62
C ASN A 97 13.61 47.41 -0.27
N ALA A 98 13.25 46.92 0.91
CA ALA A 98 13.45 45.56 1.35
C ALA A 98 12.11 44.79 1.43
N CYS A 99 12.16 43.51 1.12
CA CYS A 99 11.07 42.57 1.29
C CYS A 99 11.65 41.23 1.76
N VAL A 100 10.85 40.46 2.50
CA VAL A 100 11.27 39.15 3.00
C VAL A 100 10.38 38.08 2.39
N PHE A 101 10.98 37.17 1.63
CA PHE A 101 10.35 35.94 1.19
C PHE A 101 10.81 34.78 2.07
N GLY A 102 10.00 33.74 2.15
CA GLY A 102 10.49 32.47 2.63
C GLY A 102 9.77 31.29 2.00
N VAL A 103 10.32 30.13 2.29
CA VAL A 103 9.89 28.87 1.73
C VAL A 103 10.03 27.79 2.79
N GLU A 104 9.00 26.96 2.91
CA GLU A 104 9.09 25.65 3.56
C GLU A 104 9.27 24.61 2.47
N VAL A 105 10.24 23.73 2.65
CA VAL A 105 10.62 22.68 1.70
C VAL A 105 10.52 21.34 2.41
N PHE A 106 9.66 20.46 1.88
CA PHE A 106 9.56 19.06 2.29
C PHE A 106 10.08 18.21 1.15
N VAL A 107 11.22 17.56 1.36
CA VAL A 107 11.73 16.54 0.44
C VAL A 107 10.90 15.29 0.65
N VAL A 108 10.15 14.89 -0.36
CA VAL A 108 9.47 13.61 -0.36
C VAL A 108 10.56 12.58 -0.63
N GLY A 109 10.99 11.90 0.42
CA GLY A 109 11.93 10.80 0.30
C GLY A 109 11.32 9.76 -0.65
N ASN A 110 11.96 9.53 -1.79
CA ASN A 110 11.66 8.37 -2.61
C ASN A 110 12.11 7.14 -1.82
N THR A 111 11.30 6.66 -0.87
CA THR A 111 11.30 5.22 -0.56
C THR A 111 10.57 4.53 -1.71
N LEU A 112 11.11 4.65 -2.93
CA LEU A 112 10.87 3.67 -3.97
C LEU A 112 11.57 2.41 -3.47
N LYS A 113 10.90 1.65 -2.61
CA LYS A 113 11.23 0.24 -2.49
C LYS A 113 10.81 -0.36 -3.81
N GLU A 114 11.77 -0.51 -4.72
CA GLU A 114 11.53 -1.24 -5.94
C GLU A 114 11.17 -2.68 -5.53
N GLU A 115 9.92 -3.06 -5.81
CA GLU A 115 9.44 -4.42 -5.59
C GLU A 115 9.55 -5.16 -6.92
N HIS A 116 10.47 -6.10 -7.03
CA HIS A 116 10.63 -6.89 -8.24
C HIS A 116 9.76 -8.14 -8.14
N LEU A 117 8.67 -8.20 -8.92
CA LEU A 117 7.85 -9.40 -9.06
C LEU A 117 8.49 -10.34 -10.07
N SER A 118 9.03 -11.45 -9.57
CA SER A 118 9.52 -12.56 -10.39
C SER A 118 8.42 -13.62 -10.48
N LEU A 119 7.77 -13.69 -11.64
CA LEU A 119 6.80 -14.75 -11.92
C LEU A 119 7.52 -16.09 -12.10
N MET A 120 6.92 -17.15 -11.56
CA MET A 120 7.40 -18.51 -11.78
C MET A 120 7.10 -18.92 -13.22
N ILE A 121 8.13 -19.34 -13.96
CA ILE A 121 7.98 -19.89 -15.32
C ILE A 121 7.13 -21.17 -15.29
N GLU A 122 7.30 -21.98 -14.24
CA GLU A 122 6.48 -23.16 -13.96
C GLU A 122 5.94 -23.05 -12.52
N PRO A 123 4.72 -22.51 -12.34
CA PRO A 123 4.17 -22.30 -11.01
C PRO A 123 3.83 -23.65 -10.36
N ALA A 124 4.42 -23.91 -9.19
CA ALA A 124 4.14 -25.11 -8.42
C ALA A 124 2.76 -25.02 -7.76
N THR A 125 1.96 -26.07 -7.94
CA THR A 125 0.65 -26.21 -7.27
C THR A 125 0.71 -27.30 -6.21
N TYR A 126 0.27 -26.95 -5.00
CA TYR A 126 0.19 -27.84 -3.85
C TYR A 126 -1.27 -28.15 -3.54
N PHE A 127 -1.57 -29.41 -3.25
CA PHE A 127 -2.91 -29.88 -2.93
C PHE A 127 -2.93 -30.44 -1.52
N HIS A 128 -4.02 -30.18 -0.80
CA HIS A 128 -4.26 -30.75 0.51
C HIS A 128 -5.75 -31.06 0.72
N THR A 129 -6.03 -32.21 1.32
CA THR A 129 -7.39 -32.60 1.70
C THR A 129 -7.43 -32.83 3.20
N TRP A 130 -8.21 -32.02 3.90
CA TRP A 130 -8.41 -32.13 5.34
C TRP A 130 -9.80 -32.72 5.64
N LYS A 131 -9.81 -33.86 6.34
CA LYS A 131 -11.03 -34.49 6.85
C LYS A 131 -11.24 -34.12 8.31
N VAL A 132 -12.27 -33.34 8.59
CA VAL A 132 -12.67 -32.94 9.93
C VAL A 132 -13.77 -33.88 10.40
N THR A 133 -13.42 -34.86 11.22
CA THR A 133 -14.37 -35.81 11.81
C THR A 133 -14.93 -35.26 13.12
N ASN A 134 -16.09 -35.80 13.55
CA ASN A 134 -16.80 -35.34 14.74
C ASN A 134 -17.06 -33.82 14.71
N PHE A 135 -17.46 -33.28 13.55
CA PHE A 135 -17.63 -31.84 13.37
C PHE A 135 -18.59 -31.23 14.40
N SER A 136 -19.64 -31.96 14.78
CA SER A 136 -20.63 -31.53 15.76
C SER A 136 -20.06 -31.36 17.17
N THR A 137 -18.91 -31.96 17.49
CA THR A 137 -18.28 -31.89 18.82
C THR A 137 -17.20 -30.81 18.92
N LEU A 138 -16.93 -30.09 17.83
CA LEU A 138 -15.96 -28.99 17.82
C LEU A 138 -16.43 -27.83 18.69
N VAL A 139 -15.67 -27.53 19.74
CA VAL A 139 -15.97 -26.48 20.73
C VAL A 139 -15.04 -25.27 20.60
N GLU A 140 -13.85 -25.45 20.04
CA GLU A 140 -12.86 -24.38 19.91
C GLU A 140 -13.28 -23.38 18.84
N LYS A 141 -12.84 -22.13 19.01
CA LYS A 141 -13.13 -21.05 18.06
C LYS A 141 -12.55 -21.35 16.67
N THR A 142 -11.35 -21.93 16.62
CA THR A 142 -10.61 -22.18 15.39
C THR A 142 -9.88 -23.51 15.45
N TYR A 143 -9.75 -24.16 14.29
CA TYR A 143 -8.99 -25.38 14.08
C TYR A 143 -8.08 -25.19 12.88
N VAL A 144 -6.92 -25.87 12.86
CA VAL A 144 -5.92 -25.73 11.81
C VAL A 144 -5.56 -27.13 11.30
N SER A 145 -5.46 -27.30 9.97
CA SER A 145 -5.02 -28.55 9.36
C SER A 145 -3.54 -28.82 9.61
N GLU A 146 -3.07 -30.01 9.23
CA GLU A 146 -1.64 -30.26 9.07
C GLU A 146 -1.04 -29.32 8.01
N SER A 147 0.24 -28.98 8.17
CA SER A 147 0.95 -28.14 7.20
C SER A 147 1.27 -28.91 5.92
N PHE A 148 1.20 -28.23 4.78
CA PHE A 148 1.51 -28.81 3.47
C PHE A 148 2.30 -27.86 2.56
N GLY A 149 2.93 -28.41 1.52
CA GLY A 149 3.76 -27.65 0.59
C GLY A 149 5.06 -27.12 1.20
N CYS A 150 5.88 -26.45 0.39
CA CYS A 150 7.18 -25.94 0.82
C CYS A 150 7.09 -24.74 1.78
N TYR A 151 6.03 -23.93 1.65
CA TYR A 151 5.80 -22.77 2.51
C TYR A 151 4.97 -23.09 3.76
N LYS A 152 4.75 -24.38 4.09
CA LYS A 152 3.97 -24.81 5.26
C LYS A 152 2.62 -24.09 5.32
N TRP A 153 1.83 -24.27 4.27
CA TRP A 153 0.46 -23.81 4.18
C TRP A 153 -0.43 -24.62 5.11
N ASN A 154 -1.47 -24.02 5.66
CA ASN A 154 -2.46 -24.69 6.49
C ASN A 154 -3.86 -24.15 6.16
N ILE A 155 -4.89 -24.98 6.33
CA ILE A 155 -6.28 -24.55 6.28
C ILE A 155 -6.71 -24.18 7.70
N MET A 156 -7.22 -22.97 7.89
CA MET A 156 -7.86 -22.55 9.14
C MET A 156 -9.38 -22.61 9.00
N LEU A 157 -10.02 -23.34 9.90
CA LEU A 157 -11.48 -23.48 9.98
C LEU A 157 -12.00 -22.79 11.25
N TYR A 158 -13.01 -21.94 11.07
CA TYR A 158 -13.88 -21.47 12.15
C TYR A 158 -15.23 -22.19 12.02
N PRO A 159 -15.50 -23.25 12.81
CA PRO A 159 -16.70 -24.08 12.64
C PRO A 159 -18.01 -23.34 12.88
N ASN A 160 -17.98 -22.23 13.63
CA ASN A 160 -19.12 -21.35 13.86
C ASN A 160 -18.89 -19.94 13.29
N GLY A 161 -17.97 -19.80 12.35
CA GLY A 161 -17.67 -18.55 11.65
C GLY A 161 -16.90 -17.51 12.46
N THR A 162 -16.46 -16.46 11.77
CA THR A 162 -15.81 -15.29 12.34
C THR A 162 -16.34 -14.00 11.71
N VAL A 163 -16.29 -12.90 12.46
CA VAL A 163 -16.76 -11.56 12.06
C VAL A 163 -18.13 -11.61 11.39
N GLU A 164 -18.26 -11.33 10.09
CA GLU A 164 -19.54 -11.30 9.35
C GLU A 164 -20.24 -12.65 9.34
N GLY A 165 -19.49 -13.76 9.29
CA GLY A 165 -20.06 -15.11 9.26
C GLY A 165 -20.36 -15.72 10.63
N LYS A 166 -20.03 -15.02 11.73
CA LYS A 166 -20.13 -15.56 13.09
C LYS A 166 -21.57 -16.01 13.41
N GLY A 167 -21.72 -17.27 13.79
CA GLY A 167 -22.99 -17.90 14.16
C GLY A 167 -23.86 -18.36 12.98
N ASN A 168 -23.51 -18.00 11.74
CA ASN A 168 -24.35 -18.22 10.56
C ASN A 168 -23.70 -19.11 9.50
N SER A 169 -22.38 -19.02 9.35
CA SER A 169 -21.59 -19.70 8.33
C SER A 169 -20.30 -20.26 8.93
N ILE A 170 -19.72 -21.30 8.35
CA ILE A 170 -18.31 -21.59 8.62
C ILE A 170 -17.45 -20.55 7.89
N SER A 171 -16.27 -20.28 8.43
CA SER A 171 -15.24 -19.49 7.74
C SER A 171 -14.02 -20.36 7.46
N LEU A 172 -13.44 -20.20 6.27
CA LEU A 172 -12.24 -20.91 5.84
C LEU A 172 -11.18 -19.92 5.36
N PHE A 173 -9.96 -20.10 5.82
CA PHE A 173 -8.80 -19.30 5.42
C PHE A 173 -7.64 -20.21 5.04
N LEU A 174 -6.84 -19.76 4.10
CA LEU A 174 -5.51 -20.30 3.86
C LEU A 174 -4.53 -19.48 4.70
N ASP A 175 -3.73 -20.17 5.51
CA ASP A 175 -2.68 -19.59 6.34
C ASP A 175 -1.31 -20.09 5.88
N VAL A 176 -0.29 -19.27 6.11
CA VAL A 176 1.10 -19.61 5.82
C VAL A 176 1.97 -19.38 7.04
N SER A 177 2.85 -20.31 7.35
CA SER A 177 3.81 -20.08 8.41
C SER A 177 4.72 -18.89 8.05
N ARG A 178 4.70 -17.82 8.85
CA ARG A 178 5.56 -16.64 8.59
C ARG A 178 7.04 -16.99 8.50
N SER A 179 7.48 -18.02 9.24
CA SER A 179 8.87 -18.48 9.26
C SER A 179 9.30 -19.23 7.99
N SER A 180 8.37 -19.65 7.14
CA SER A 180 8.69 -20.26 5.83
C SER A 180 8.73 -19.23 4.70
N ILE A 181 8.26 -18.00 4.91
CA ILE A 181 8.41 -16.91 3.93
C ILE A 181 9.84 -16.37 4.03
N PRO A 182 10.61 -16.29 2.92
CA PRO A 182 11.93 -15.69 2.92
C PRO A 182 11.89 -14.24 3.41
N LEU A 183 12.93 -13.81 4.12
CA LEU A 183 13.04 -12.43 4.60
C LEU A 183 12.96 -11.45 3.43
N ASN A 184 12.30 -10.31 3.64
CA ASN A 184 12.14 -9.25 2.63
C ASN A 184 11.51 -9.75 1.32
N SER A 185 10.59 -10.70 1.42
CA SER A 185 9.86 -11.22 0.28
C SER A 185 8.36 -11.33 0.55
N LYS A 186 7.59 -11.35 -0.52
CA LYS A 186 6.17 -11.68 -0.52
C LYS A 186 5.89 -12.80 -1.49
N LEU A 187 4.97 -13.69 -1.15
CA LEU A 187 4.52 -14.78 -2.01
C LEU A 187 3.29 -14.31 -2.78
N PHE A 188 3.37 -14.30 -4.11
CA PHE A 188 2.22 -14.06 -4.98
C PHE A 188 1.54 -15.39 -5.28
N VAL A 189 0.34 -15.58 -4.75
CA VAL A 189 -0.30 -16.90 -4.66
C VAL A 189 -1.74 -16.84 -5.18
N LYS A 190 -2.09 -17.80 -6.03
CA LYS A 190 -3.48 -18.14 -6.32
C LYS A 190 -3.85 -19.34 -5.47
N PHE A 191 -5.01 -19.33 -4.83
CA PHE A 191 -5.50 -20.50 -4.11
C PHE A 191 -6.98 -20.71 -4.30
N ILE A 192 -7.39 -21.97 -4.16
CA ILE A 192 -8.78 -22.42 -4.15
C ILE A 192 -9.00 -23.14 -2.84
N LEU A 193 -10.02 -22.71 -2.08
CA LEU A 193 -10.55 -23.45 -0.95
C LEU A 193 -11.87 -24.08 -1.37
N ARG A 194 -12.11 -25.33 -0.97
CA ARG A 194 -13.29 -26.10 -1.39
C ARG A 194 -13.86 -26.92 -0.24
N VAL A 195 -15.17 -26.89 -0.08
CA VAL A 195 -15.93 -27.86 0.72
C VAL A 195 -16.54 -28.89 -0.22
N LYS A 196 -16.21 -30.16 0.01
CA LYS A 196 -16.70 -31.26 -0.84
C LYS A 196 -18.15 -31.55 -0.56
N GLN A 197 -18.88 -31.75 -1.65
CA GLN A 197 -20.14 -32.47 -1.60
C GLN A 197 -19.82 -33.95 -1.76
N GLN A 198 -20.18 -34.76 -0.76
CA GLN A 198 -19.83 -36.17 -0.65
C GLN A 198 -20.81 -37.14 -1.33
N LYS A 199 -21.90 -36.67 -1.96
CA LYS A 199 -22.79 -37.53 -2.77
C LYS A 199 -22.28 -37.70 -4.20
N VAL A 200 -22.69 -38.79 -4.85
CA VAL A 200 -22.39 -39.08 -6.27
C VAL A 200 -22.81 -37.90 -7.15
N ASN A 201 -21.89 -37.42 -8.00
CA ASN A 201 -22.06 -36.26 -8.89
C ASN A 201 -22.44 -34.95 -8.15
N GLY A 202 -22.13 -34.85 -6.85
CA GLY A 202 -22.41 -33.66 -6.05
C GLY A 202 -21.53 -32.48 -6.44
N LYS A 203 -22.15 -31.29 -6.57
CA LYS A 203 -21.41 -30.04 -6.86
C LYS A 203 -20.77 -29.49 -5.59
N HIS A 204 -19.45 -29.41 -5.60
CA HIS A 204 -18.65 -28.82 -4.53
C HIS A 204 -18.92 -27.30 -4.40
N ILE A 205 -18.63 -26.74 -3.23
CA ILE A 205 -18.57 -25.29 -3.06
C ILE A 205 -17.09 -24.93 -3.00
N GLU A 206 -16.66 -24.04 -3.87
CA GLU A 206 -15.28 -23.60 -3.96
C GLU A 206 -15.23 -22.12 -4.24
N TYR A 207 -14.18 -21.48 -3.72
CA TYR A 207 -13.86 -20.10 -4.00
C TYR A 207 -12.38 -19.99 -4.31
N GLU A 208 -12.08 -19.22 -5.34
CA GLU A 208 -10.73 -18.93 -5.82
C GLU A 208 -10.37 -17.49 -5.47
N GLU A 209 -9.13 -17.28 -5.02
CA GLU A 209 -8.58 -15.95 -4.77
C GLU A 209 -7.12 -15.86 -5.18
N ILE A 210 -6.68 -14.62 -5.40
CA ILE A 210 -5.26 -14.28 -5.58
C ILE A 210 -4.85 -13.34 -4.46
N TYR A 211 -3.81 -13.71 -3.73
CA TYR A 211 -3.36 -12.95 -2.56
C TYR A 211 -1.83 -12.88 -2.48
N MET A 212 -1.36 -11.82 -1.82
CA MET A 212 0.05 -11.58 -1.59
C MET A 212 0.38 -11.78 -0.11
N TYR A 213 1.05 -12.88 0.21
CA TYR A 213 1.44 -13.20 1.58
C TYR A 213 2.78 -12.55 1.92
N SER A 214 2.85 -11.91 3.07
CA SER A 214 4.02 -11.18 3.57
C SER A 214 4.36 -11.68 4.96
N SER A 215 5.65 -11.74 5.31
CA SER A 215 6.08 -12.10 6.67
C SER A 215 5.74 -11.01 7.70
N LEU A 216 5.42 -9.79 7.25
CA LEU A 216 5.11 -8.64 8.10
C LEU A 216 3.60 -8.51 8.41
N ASP A 217 2.74 -9.08 7.57
CA ASP A 217 1.28 -8.89 7.64
C ASP A 217 0.55 -10.12 8.22
N SER A 218 -0.79 -10.07 8.25
CA SER A 218 -1.61 -11.25 8.56
C SER A 218 -1.19 -12.42 7.68
N SER A 219 -0.93 -13.56 8.32
CA SER A 219 -0.53 -14.78 7.63
C SER A 219 -1.71 -15.55 7.00
N ALA A 220 -2.95 -15.15 7.32
CA ALA A 220 -4.16 -15.82 6.86
C ALA A 220 -5.04 -14.91 5.99
N PHE A 221 -5.54 -15.45 4.89
CA PHE A 221 -6.52 -14.81 3.99
C PHE A 221 -7.57 -15.83 3.51
N GLY A 222 -8.80 -15.37 3.28
CA GLY A 222 -9.91 -16.25 2.91
C GLY A 222 -11.28 -15.68 3.22
N PHE A 223 -12.25 -16.57 3.43
CA PHE A 223 -13.67 -16.25 3.34
C PHE A 223 -14.35 -16.38 4.70
N ARG A 224 -14.88 -15.26 5.17
CA ARG A 224 -15.60 -15.17 6.44
C ARG A 224 -16.98 -15.84 6.37
N GLU A 225 -17.59 -15.86 5.19
CA GLU A 225 -18.89 -16.50 4.95
C GLU A 225 -18.78 -17.57 3.84
N PHE A 226 -18.11 -18.69 4.14
CA PHE A 226 -17.81 -19.70 3.12
C PHE A 226 -19.05 -20.56 2.76
N ILE A 227 -19.68 -21.17 3.76
CA ILE A 227 -20.94 -21.91 3.59
C ILE A 227 -21.78 -21.72 4.85
N SER A 228 -23.08 -21.40 4.66
CA SER A 228 -23.99 -21.26 5.79
C SER A 228 -24.12 -22.57 6.56
N LEU A 229 -24.20 -22.48 7.89
CA LEU A 229 -24.39 -23.63 8.78
C LEU A 229 -25.67 -24.38 8.45
N ALA A 230 -26.74 -23.65 8.06
CA ALA A 230 -27.99 -24.25 7.61
C ALA A 230 -27.80 -25.12 6.36
N LYS A 231 -27.03 -24.65 5.37
CA LYS A 231 -26.74 -25.41 4.14
C LYS A 231 -25.77 -26.56 4.40
N LEU A 232 -24.76 -26.35 5.24
CA LEU A 232 -23.76 -27.34 5.61
C LEU A 232 -24.39 -28.53 6.35
N LYS A 233 -25.23 -28.23 7.36
CA LYS A 233 -25.83 -29.23 8.25
C LYS A 233 -27.06 -29.91 7.67
N ASP A 234 -27.61 -29.45 6.55
CA ASP A 234 -28.72 -30.11 5.87
C ASP A 234 -28.25 -31.44 5.23
N PRO A 235 -28.69 -32.61 5.75
CA PRO A 235 -28.26 -33.91 5.23
C PRO A 235 -28.66 -34.13 3.76
N LYS A 236 -29.68 -33.41 3.26
CA LYS A 236 -30.08 -33.46 1.84
C LYS A 236 -29.03 -32.82 0.94
N ARG A 237 -28.24 -31.86 1.44
CA ARG A 237 -27.17 -31.17 0.70
C ARG A 237 -25.89 -31.98 0.62
N GLY A 238 -25.56 -32.78 1.64
CA GLY A 238 -24.46 -33.76 1.63
C GLY A 238 -23.04 -33.20 1.86
N TYR A 239 -22.90 -31.96 2.30
CA TYR A 239 -21.60 -31.37 2.60
C TYR A 239 -21.00 -31.85 3.93
N LEU A 240 -21.86 -32.30 4.85
CA LEU A 240 -21.49 -32.96 6.11
C LEU A 240 -22.14 -34.35 6.10
N VAL A 241 -21.33 -35.40 5.98
CA VAL A 241 -21.79 -36.80 5.95
C VAL A 241 -21.07 -37.57 7.04
N ASP A 242 -21.82 -38.35 7.82
CA ASP A 242 -21.30 -39.10 8.98
C ASP A 242 -20.46 -38.22 9.93
N ASP A 243 -21.01 -37.03 10.22
CA ASP A 243 -20.39 -35.96 11.01
C ASP A 243 -18.96 -35.60 10.58
N THR A 244 -18.67 -35.80 9.29
CA THR A 244 -17.36 -35.55 8.68
C THR A 244 -17.50 -34.50 7.60
N LEU A 245 -16.69 -33.44 7.73
CA LEU A 245 -16.54 -32.38 6.73
C LEU A 245 -15.23 -32.59 5.97
N ILE A 246 -15.26 -32.55 4.65
CA ILE A 246 -14.06 -32.65 3.81
C ILE A 246 -13.78 -31.30 3.15
N ILE A 247 -12.61 -30.75 3.48
CA ILE A 247 -12.12 -29.47 2.96
C ILE A 247 -10.90 -29.76 2.08
N GLU A 248 -10.84 -29.15 0.90
CA GLU A 248 -9.68 -29.21 0.01
C GLU A 248 -9.08 -27.81 -0.15
N ALA A 249 -7.76 -27.76 -0.28
CA ALA A 249 -7.01 -26.58 -0.69
C ALA A 249 -6.15 -26.92 -1.90
N GLU A 250 -6.17 -26.02 -2.88
CA GLU A 250 -5.25 -25.99 -4.01
C GLU A 250 -4.52 -24.66 -3.98
N VAL A 251 -3.19 -24.68 -3.96
CA VAL A 251 -2.36 -23.49 -3.75
C VAL A 251 -1.29 -23.43 -4.82
N THR A 252 -1.37 -22.44 -5.71
CA THR A 252 -0.44 -22.22 -6.80
C THR A 252 0.44 -21.01 -6.49
N LEU A 253 1.76 -21.23 -6.40
CA LEU A 253 2.72 -20.14 -6.27
C LEU A 253 2.99 -19.52 -7.64
N LEU A 254 2.43 -18.33 -7.86
CA LEU A 254 2.56 -17.60 -9.13
C LEU A 254 3.88 -16.82 -9.22
N GLY A 255 4.43 -16.38 -8.09
CA GLY A 255 5.66 -15.60 -8.10
C GLY A 255 6.17 -15.21 -6.71
N LEU A 256 7.37 -14.64 -6.70
CA LEU A 256 8.00 -14.04 -5.53
C LEU A 256 8.22 -12.56 -5.80
N VAL A 257 7.81 -11.72 -4.84
CA VAL A 257 8.14 -10.31 -4.83
C VAL A 257 9.30 -10.11 -3.88
N LEU A 258 10.44 -9.63 -4.38
CA LEU A 258 11.57 -9.24 -3.53
C LEU A 258 11.45 -7.75 -3.21
N THR A 259 11.55 -7.40 -1.94
CA THR A 259 11.59 -6.01 -1.50
C THR A 259 13.02 -5.66 -1.14
N GLU A 260 13.70 -4.84 -1.93
CA GLU A 260 15.02 -4.33 -1.53
C GLU A 260 14.87 -3.33 -0.37
N SER A 261 15.75 -3.46 0.62
CA SER A 261 15.74 -2.67 1.87
C SER A 261 16.58 -1.41 1.76
#